data_AF-A0A6L9KYI4-F1
#
_entry.id   AF-A0A6L9KYI4-F1
#
_cell.length_a   1.000
_cell.length_b   1.000
_cell.length_c   1.000
_cell.angle_alpha   90.00
_cell.angle_beta   90.00
_cell.angle_gamma   90.00
#
_symmetry.space_group_name_H-M   'P 1'
#
loop_
_entity.id
_entity.type
_entity.pdbx_description
1 polymer ?
#
loop_
_entity_poly.entity_id
_entity_poly.type
_entity_poly.pdbx_seq_one_letter_code
_entity_poly.pdbx_strand_id
1 'polypeptide(L)'
;MALHLEDYAELLAGLPPPCRQALEDEWGEATRILSARGLDNYLKGAGALGRLGRGTDLVLDWISASPQVAREVGEDLLPELAETALGFASRTSGAVIERMLATAPIAARRLGDGTLFRNYLQFLNHLIAQAPRGMRPMLEHLDALLGQLTLGGLRRWALWGAHAHRTDYAAQIEYFSLVSREAQAMLQKERKGTLFVDVQRRINMYLRALWARDFFMRPTSGDFESREGYRPFIEGYLLHLPDAFDDMAGVSGVELYRAAAAHCAAHLVATTMPLSVEHLDPLQLALIGLIEDARVEALAIKRFPGLQQLWARCHTVTPEQCRSAGDYLDRLARALLDPDYQDSDPWVARGRALFALAQPHWHSNVVSRDIGVTLAYEFMGKHVPYQPHTDQQSAPYRDDNRYVWEFQEFDQEAALAAGYNTPRQVRRNVSLMEMVNEIDSELSGDDAQEIWVLGTELFPYEDEGKSYNDLEGKEPVSDPSHYAEWDYQIQLERPAWVTVL
;
A
#
# COMPACT_ATOMS: atom_id res chain seq x y z
N MET A 1 23.57 -16.91 -12.64
CA MET A 1 24.84 -16.23 -12.96
C MET A 1 25.06 -15.16 -11.89
N ALA A 2 26.15 -15.20 -11.13
CA ALA A 2 26.42 -14.16 -10.14
C ALA A 2 26.69 -12.83 -10.86
N LEU A 3 25.97 -11.77 -10.50
CA LEU A 3 26.19 -10.43 -11.06
C LEU A 3 27.38 -9.80 -10.34
N HIS A 4 28.51 -9.70 -11.03
CA HIS A 4 29.72 -9.12 -10.46
C HIS A 4 29.72 -7.61 -10.72
N LEU A 5 30.09 -6.82 -9.72
CA LEU A 5 30.24 -5.36 -9.88
C LEU A 5 31.28 -5.03 -10.97
N GLU A 6 32.27 -5.91 -11.15
CA GLU A 6 33.31 -5.85 -12.19
C GLU A 6 32.74 -5.89 -13.61
N ASP A 7 31.59 -6.54 -13.82
CA ASP A 7 30.89 -6.60 -15.11
C ASP A 7 30.37 -5.22 -15.55
N TYR A 8 30.33 -4.26 -14.62
CA TYR A 8 29.85 -2.89 -14.82
C TYR A 8 30.96 -1.84 -14.77
N ALA A 9 32.22 -2.24 -14.91
CA ALA A 9 33.39 -1.35 -14.80
C ALA A 9 33.28 -0.05 -15.64
N GLU A 10 32.66 -0.11 -16.83
CA GLU A 10 32.43 1.07 -17.68
C GLU A 10 31.50 2.12 -17.04
N LEU A 11 30.45 1.69 -16.33
CA LEU A 11 29.52 2.58 -15.63
C LEU A 11 30.16 3.21 -14.39
N LEU A 12 31.13 2.53 -13.79
CA LEU A 12 31.82 2.92 -12.56
C LEU A 12 33.03 3.83 -12.80
N ALA A 13 33.61 3.81 -14.01
CA ALA A 13 34.85 4.52 -14.34
C ALA A 13 34.79 6.05 -14.09
N GLY A 14 33.60 6.65 -14.17
CA GLY A 14 33.38 8.07 -13.96
C GLY A 14 33.11 8.48 -12.50
N LEU A 15 33.02 7.53 -11.56
CA LEU A 15 32.64 7.81 -10.18
C LEU A 15 33.83 8.15 -9.28
N PRO A 16 33.70 9.14 -8.37
CA PRO A 16 34.71 9.42 -7.35
C PRO A 16 35.03 8.18 -6.48
N PRO A 17 36.28 8.02 -5.98
CA PRO A 17 36.65 6.87 -5.15
C PRO A 17 35.71 6.61 -3.96
N PRO A 18 35.24 7.62 -3.19
CA PRO A 18 34.30 7.38 -2.10
C PRO A 18 32.97 6.74 -2.54
N CYS A 19 32.47 7.09 -3.73
CA CYS A 19 31.24 6.54 -4.28
C CYS A 19 31.42 5.10 -4.78
N ARG A 20 32.62 4.76 -5.27
CA ARG A 20 32.95 3.38 -5.66
C ARG A 20 33.02 2.47 -4.45
N GLN A 21 33.69 2.91 -3.38
CA GLN A 21 33.72 2.16 -2.12
C GLN A 21 32.29 1.94 -1.58
N ALA A 22 31.47 2.98 -1.54
CA ALA A 22 30.09 2.85 -1.07
C ALA A 22 29.26 1.89 -1.93
N LEU A 23 29.49 1.83 -3.25
CA LEU A 23 28.85 0.84 -4.13
C LEU A 23 29.31 -0.58 -3.83
N GLU A 24 30.61 -0.79 -3.59
CA GLU A 24 31.17 -2.09 -3.20
C GLU A 24 30.58 -2.57 -1.86
N ASP A 25 30.51 -1.67 -0.87
CA ASP A 25 29.98 -1.96 0.46
C ASP A 25 28.48 -2.32 0.42
N GLU A 26 27.68 -1.60 -0.39
CA GLU A 26 26.22 -1.80 -0.52
C GLU A 26 25.83 -2.84 -1.59
N TRP A 27 26.78 -3.38 -2.37
CA TRP A 27 26.49 -4.27 -3.51
C TRP A 27 25.75 -5.53 -3.10
N GLY A 28 26.14 -6.12 -1.96
CA GLY A 28 25.51 -7.33 -1.45
C GLY A 28 24.03 -7.14 -1.12
N GLU A 29 23.66 -5.97 -0.59
CA GLU A 29 22.25 -5.68 -0.27
C GLU A 29 21.47 -5.24 -1.52
N ALA A 30 22.10 -4.45 -2.40
CA ALA A 30 21.51 -4.05 -3.66
C ALA A 30 21.15 -5.27 -4.53
N THR A 31 22.02 -6.27 -4.62
CA THR A 31 21.78 -7.51 -5.39
C THR A 31 20.71 -8.42 -4.77
N ARG A 32 20.47 -8.34 -3.46
CA ARG A 32 19.37 -9.04 -2.79
C ARG A 32 18.00 -8.45 -3.09
N ILE A 33 17.93 -7.16 -3.35
CA ILE A 33 16.67 -6.42 -3.52
C ILE A 33 16.32 -6.23 -5.00
N LEU A 34 17.32 -5.90 -5.82
CA LEU A 34 17.14 -5.44 -7.19
C LEU A 34 17.32 -6.59 -8.19
N SER A 35 16.48 -6.61 -9.23
CA SER A 35 16.69 -7.45 -10.40
C SER A 35 17.91 -6.99 -11.21
N ALA A 36 18.34 -7.79 -12.21
CA ALA A 36 19.38 -7.36 -13.14
C ALA A 36 19.06 -6.02 -13.83
N ARG A 37 17.78 -5.78 -14.14
CA ARG A 37 17.30 -4.50 -14.69
C ARG A 37 17.32 -3.39 -13.63
N GLY A 38 16.93 -3.71 -12.39
CA GLY A 38 17.02 -2.79 -11.26
C GLY A 38 18.46 -2.34 -10.97
N LEU A 39 19.41 -3.26 -10.99
CA LEU A 39 20.85 -3.00 -10.81
C LEU A 39 21.44 -2.13 -11.92
N ASP A 40 21.07 -2.40 -13.18
CA ASP A 40 21.47 -1.56 -14.32
C ASP A 40 20.96 -0.12 -14.16
N ASN A 41 19.68 0.06 -13.78
CA ASN A 41 19.10 1.38 -13.52
C ASN A 41 19.76 2.08 -12.31
N TYR A 42 20.06 1.31 -11.26
CA TYR A 42 20.75 1.79 -10.06
C TYR A 42 22.14 2.35 -10.39
N LEU A 43 22.95 1.61 -11.16
CA LEU A 43 24.30 2.03 -11.56
C LEU A 43 24.27 3.20 -12.55
N LYS A 44 23.36 3.17 -13.53
CA LYS A 44 23.16 4.29 -14.47
C LYS A 44 22.75 5.57 -13.76
N GLY A 45 21.89 5.47 -12.75
CA GLY A 45 21.49 6.58 -11.88
C GLY A 45 22.69 7.19 -11.14
N ALA A 46 23.50 6.34 -10.49
CA ALA A 46 24.71 6.79 -9.78
C ALA A 46 25.67 7.53 -10.73
N GLY A 47 25.93 6.97 -11.91
CA GLY A 47 26.78 7.59 -12.92
C GLY A 47 26.20 8.91 -13.46
N ALA A 48 24.89 8.99 -13.70
CA ALA A 48 24.22 10.20 -14.17
C ALA A 48 24.29 11.33 -13.14
N LEU A 49 24.05 11.02 -11.86
CA LEU A 49 24.15 11.97 -10.77
C LEU A 49 25.61 12.42 -10.54
N GLY A 50 26.58 11.53 -10.68
CA GLY A 50 28.00 11.88 -10.62
C GLY A 50 28.43 12.89 -11.69
N ARG A 51 27.87 12.77 -12.91
CA ARG A 51 28.14 13.71 -14.01
C ARG A 51 27.58 15.12 -13.80
N LEU A 52 26.68 15.33 -12.83
CA LEU A 52 26.18 16.68 -12.50
C LEU A 52 27.25 17.59 -11.90
N GLY A 53 28.31 17.02 -11.29
CA GLY A 53 29.37 17.80 -10.64
C GLY A 53 28.89 18.62 -9.44
N ARG A 54 27.83 18.17 -8.73
CA ARG A 54 27.18 18.88 -7.62
C ARG A 54 27.59 18.36 -6.22
N GLY A 55 28.73 17.68 -6.12
CA GLY A 55 29.22 17.07 -4.89
C GLY A 55 29.10 15.55 -4.90
N THR A 56 29.84 14.88 -4.01
CA THR A 56 29.83 13.42 -3.84
C THR A 56 28.61 12.93 -3.08
N ASP A 57 28.11 13.74 -2.14
CA ASP A 57 27.09 13.35 -1.16
C ASP A 57 25.78 12.95 -1.84
N LEU A 58 25.43 13.63 -2.93
CA LEU A 58 24.25 13.31 -3.74
C LEU A 58 24.31 11.89 -4.33
N VAL A 59 25.49 11.44 -4.76
CA VAL A 59 25.69 10.09 -5.29
C VAL A 59 25.68 9.07 -4.16
N LEU A 60 26.25 9.40 -3.00
CA LEU A 60 26.22 8.54 -1.80
C LEU A 60 24.79 8.34 -1.28
N ASP A 61 23.98 9.40 -1.27
CA ASP A 61 22.56 9.31 -0.92
C ASP A 61 21.80 8.45 -1.93
N TRP A 62 22.10 8.56 -3.23
CA TRP A 62 21.50 7.68 -4.24
C TRP A 62 21.86 6.21 -3.99
N ILE A 63 23.13 5.91 -3.73
CA ILE A 63 23.65 4.57 -3.48
C ILE A 63 22.90 3.94 -2.30
N SER A 64 22.85 4.63 -1.17
CA SER A 64 22.19 4.12 0.04
C SER A 64 20.66 4.12 -0.04
N ALA A 65 20.04 5.10 -0.70
CA ALA A 65 18.58 5.24 -0.72
C ALA A 65 17.88 4.34 -1.74
N SER A 66 18.49 4.10 -2.91
CA SER A 66 17.80 3.43 -4.02
C SER A 66 17.34 2.01 -3.70
N PRO A 67 18.16 1.13 -3.08
CA PRO A 67 17.69 -0.21 -2.72
C PRO A 67 16.53 -0.16 -1.72
N GLN A 68 16.54 0.80 -0.78
CA GLN A 68 15.45 0.99 0.19
C GLN A 68 14.17 1.47 -0.50
N VAL A 69 14.26 2.42 -1.44
CA VAL A 69 13.09 2.86 -2.22
C VAL A 69 12.52 1.70 -3.03
N ALA A 70 13.38 0.95 -3.72
CA ALA A 70 12.95 -0.20 -4.51
C ALA A 70 12.25 -1.28 -3.66
N ARG A 71 12.75 -1.52 -2.44
CA ARG A 71 12.14 -2.47 -1.49
C ARG A 71 10.72 -2.05 -1.10
N GLU A 72 10.47 -0.76 -0.90
CA GLU A 72 9.19 -0.26 -0.39
C GLU A 72 8.14 -0.03 -1.50
N VAL A 73 8.55 0.46 -2.67
CA VAL A 73 7.61 0.91 -3.73
C VAL A 73 7.88 0.32 -5.12
N GLY A 74 8.88 -0.56 -5.24
CA GLY A 74 9.24 -1.25 -6.48
C GLY A 74 10.41 -0.61 -7.24
N GLU A 75 11.25 -1.45 -7.85
CA GLU A 75 12.44 -1.03 -8.61
C GLU A 75 12.12 -0.21 -9.88
N ASP A 76 10.91 -0.35 -10.43
CA ASP A 76 10.46 0.37 -11.62
C ASP A 76 10.42 1.89 -11.43
N LEU A 77 10.44 2.39 -10.19
CA LEU A 77 10.43 3.81 -9.89
C LEU A 77 11.83 4.43 -9.74
N LEU A 78 12.89 3.62 -9.74
CA LEU A 78 14.26 4.16 -9.67
C LEU A 78 14.58 5.10 -10.84
N PRO A 79 14.24 4.79 -12.11
CA PRO A 79 14.44 5.72 -13.23
C PRO A 79 13.73 7.06 -13.01
N GLU A 80 12.48 7.05 -12.56
CA GLU A 80 11.69 8.27 -12.33
C GLU A 80 12.25 9.12 -11.18
N LEU A 81 12.78 8.48 -10.13
CA LEU A 81 13.49 9.15 -9.04
C LEU A 81 14.75 9.84 -9.55
N ALA A 82 15.57 9.13 -10.34
CA ALA A 82 16.79 9.68 -10.95
C ALA A 82 16.47 10.84 -11.90
N GLU A 83 15.47 10.69 -12.77
CA GLU A 83 15.02 11.74 -13.69
C GLU A 83 14.53 12.98 -12.95
N THR A 84 13.79 12.81 -11.85
CA THR A 84 13.34 13.93 -11.02
C THR A 84 14.52 14.66 -10.39
N ALA A 85 15.49 13.93 -9.83
CA ALA A 85 16.71 14.50 -9.25
C ALA A 85 17.54 15.27 -10.30
N LEU A 86 17.74 14.70 -11.49
CA LEU A 86 18.42 15.34 -12.61
C LEU A 86 17.68 16.60 -13.08
N GLY A 87 16.34 16.54 -13.18
CA GLY A 87 15.47 17.65 -13.55
C GLY A 87 15.44 18.80 -12.52
N PHE A 88 15.94 18.57 -11.30
CA PHE A 88 16.08 19.61 -10.27
C PHE A 88 17.38 20.39 -10.40
N ALA A 89 18.41 19.83 -11.04
CA ALA A 89 19.75 20.42 -11.12
C ALA A 89 19.80 21.82 -11.78
N SER A 90 18.83 22.14 -12.63
CA SER A 90 18.67 23.44 -13.28
C SER A 90 17.77 24.43 -12.51
N ARG A 91 17.06 23.96 -11.47
CA ARG A 91 16.03 24.74 -10.74
C ARG A 91 16.38 25.00 -9.28
N THR A 92 17.31 24.24 -8.69
CA THR A 92 17.70 24.37 -7.28
C THR A 92 19.17 23.99 -7.03
N SER A 93 19.62 24.15 -5.79
CA SER A 93 20.97 23.78 -5.35
C SER A 93 21.14 22.27 -5.16
N GLY A 94 22.38 21.78 -5.28
CA GLY A 94 22.73 20.37 -5.01
C GLY A 94 22.24 19.87 -3.64
N ALA A 95 22.33 20.69 -2.60
CA ALA A 95 21.86 20.34 -1.25
C ALA A 95 20.35 20.05 -1.15
N VAL A 96 19.53 20.56 -2.07
CA VAL A 96 18.09 20.23 -2.12
C VAL A 96 17.87 18.85 -2.75
N ILE A 97 18.68 18.52 -3.76
CA ILE A 97 18.61 17.23 -4.46
C ILE A 97 19.16 16.13 -3.54
N GLU A 98 20.29 16.38 -2.88
CA GLU A 98 20.83 15.56 -1.79
C GLU A 98 19.74 15.27 -0.74
N ARG A 99 19.12 16.32 -0.19
CA ARG A 99 18.04 16.14 0.79
C ARG A 99 16.83 15.37 0.24
N MET A 100 16.47 15.57 -1.02
CA MET A 100 15.40 14.82 -1.69
C MET A 100 15.74 13.33 -1.78
N LEU A 101 16.96 12.98 -2.18
CA LEU A 101 17.42 11.59 -2.25
C LEU A 101 17.52 10.96 -0.86
N ALA A 102 18.14 11.65 0.10
CA ALA A 102 18.24 11.19 1.48
C ALA A 102 16.88 10.93 2.15
N THR A 103 15.83 11.65 1.73
CA THR A 103 14.47 11.49 2.28
C THR A 103 13.54 10.66 1.40
N ALA A 104 14.00 10.21 0.22
CA ALA A 104 13.22 9.34 -0.65
C ALA A 104 12.82 8.01 0.02
N PRO A 105 13.67 7.33 0.81
CA PRO A 105 13.26 6.12 1.55
C PRO A 105 12.15 6.39 2.57
N ILE A 106 12.15 7.57 3.19
CA ILE A 106 11.10 7.99 4.14
C ILE A 106 9.77 8.12 3.39
N ALA A 107 9.76 8.83 2.27
CA ALA A 107 8.57 8.96 1.44
C ALA A 107 8.07 7.60 0.92
N ALA A 108 8.97 6.75 0.43
CA ALA A 108 8.64 5.42 -0.08
C ALA A 108 7.95 4.57 1.00
N ARG A 109 8.55 4.47 2.19
CA ARG A 109 8.00 3.74 3.33
C ARG A 109 6.67 4.31 3.83
N ARG A 110 6.55 5.64 3.91
CA ARG A 110 5.32 6.29 4.42
C ARG A 110 4.15 6.21 3.45
N LEU A 111 4.43 6.21 2.14
CA LEU A 111 3.40 6.10 1.10
C LEU A 111 3.05 4.64 0.82
N GLY A 112 4.02 3.72 0.87
CA GLY A 112 3.82 2.28 0.77
C GLY A 112 3.21 1.78 -0.54
N ASP A 113 3.16 2.63 -1.57
CA ASP A 113 2.63 2.31 -2.90
C ASP A 113 3.37 3.10 -3.99
N GLY A 114 3.62 2.43 -5.11
CA GLY A 114 4.37 3.00 -6.22
C GLY A 114 3.65 4.13 -6.96
N THR A 115 2.33 4.05 -7.10
CA THR A 115 1.54 5.13 -7.69
C THR A 115 1.57 6.36 -6.78
N LEU A 116 1.41 6.18 -5.47
CA LEU A 116 1.52 7.30 -4.52
C LEU A 116 2.93 7.92 -4.54
N PHE A 117 3.99 7.12 -4.58
CA PHE A 117 5.36 7.63 -4.66
C PHE A 117 5.61 8.43 -5.95
N ARG A 118 5.13 7.95 -7.10
CA ARG A 118 5.16 8.68 -8.37
C ARG A 118 4.45 10.04 -8.25
N ASN A 119 3.27 10.06 -7.65
CA ASN A 119 2.51 11.30 -7.41
C ASN A 119 3.24 12.25 -6.45
N TYR A 120 3.98 11.71 -5.47
CA TYR A 120 4.88 12.50 -4.63
C TYR A 120 6.01 13.15 -5.44
N LEU A 121 6.68 12.43 -6.34
CA LEU A 121 7.71 13.00 -7.22
C LEU A 121 7.14 14.10 -8.13
N GLN A 122 5.93 13.91 -8.67
CA GLN A 122 5.22 14.93 -9.43
C GLN A 122 4.88 16.17 -8.58
N PHE A 123 4.45 15.96 -7.34
CA PHE A 123 4.22 17.04 -6.38
C PHE A 123 5.50 17.84 -6.11
N LEU A 124 6.64 17.18 -5.86
CA LEU A 124 7.92 17.88 -5.66
C LEU A 124 8.28 18.73 -6.90
N ASN A 125 8.10 18.17 -8.10
CA ASN A 125 8.29 18.87 -9.38
C ASN A 125 7.41 20.12 -9.52
N HIS A 126 6.20 20.08 -8.98
CA HIS A 126 5.29 21.21 -8.98
C HIS A 126 5.64 22.26 -7.90
N LEU A 127 6.01 21.81 -6.70
CA LEU A 127 6.34 22.68 -5.58
C LEU A 127 7.63 23.48 -5.83
N ILE A 128 8.67 22.85 -6.41
CA ILE A 128 9.94 23.52 -6.70
C ILE A 128 9.76 24.73 -7.65
N ALA A 129 8.76 24.71 -8.53
CA ALA A 129 8.46 25.82 -9.42
C ALA A 129 7.83 27.03 -8.69
N GLN A 130 7.22 26.82 -7.53
CA GLN A 130 6.49 27.85 -6.77
C GLN A 130 7.24 28.32 -5.53
N ALA A 131 7.89 27.40 -4.81
CA ALA A 131 8.58 27.66 -3.55
C ALA A 131 9.92 26.91 -3.48
N PRO A 132 10.89 27.20 -4.37
CA PRO A 132 12.18 26.49 -4.40
C PRO A 132 12.97 26.62 -3.08
N ARG A 133 12.84 27.75 -2.38
CA ARG A 133 13.48 28.00 -1.08
C ARG A 133 12.82 27.23 0.07
N GLY A 134 11.53 26.93 -0.06
CA GLY A 134 10.77 26.14 0.92
C GLY A 134 11.01 24.62 0.80
N MET A 135 11.54 24.15 -0.34
CA MET A 135 11.70 22.72 -0.61
C MET A 135 12.59 22.01 0.42
N ARG A 136 13.82 22.51 0.63
CA ARG A 136 14.74 21.88 1.58
C ARG A 136 14.22 21.89 3.02
N PRO A 137 13.75 23.03 3.57
CA PRO A 137 13.09 23.07 4.88
C PRO A 137 11.96 22.04 5.03
N MET A 138 11.10 21.91 4.01
CA MET A 138 10.02 20.92 4.03
C MET A 138 10.57 19.49 4.11
N LEU A 139 11.57 19.17 3.28
CA LEU A 139 12.15 17.84 3.23
C LEU A 139 12.87 17.48 4.54
N GLU A 140 13.48 18.45 5.23
CA GLU A 140 14.05 18.28 6.57
C GLU A 140 13.01 17.85 7.62
N HIS A 141 11.73 18.15 7.39
CA HIS A 141 10.59 17.75 8.24
C HIS A 141 9.68 16.70 7.60
N LEU A 142 10.13 16.02 6.53
CA LEU A 142 9.26 15.13 5.74
C LEU A 142 8.63 14.01 6.56
N ASP A 143 9.39 13.37 7.47
CA ASP A 143 8.86 12.29 8.30
C ASP A 143 7.78 12.77 9.26
N ALA A 144 7.95 13.95 9.87
CA ALA A 144 6.96 14.55 10.74
C ALA A 144 5.67 14.96 10.00
N LEU A 145 5.82 15.39 8.74
CA LEU A 145 4.70 15.75 7.87
C LEU A 145 3.94 14.49 7.43
N LEU A 146 4.63 13.50 6.84
CA LEU A 146 3.99 12.26 6.37
C LEU A 146 3.56 11.32 7.50
N GLY A 147 4.04 11.53 8.73
CA GLY A 147 3.50 10.88 9.93
C GLY A 147 2.18 11.46 10.43
N GLN A 148 1.69 12.56 9.86
CA GLN A 148 0.42 13.20 10.23
C GLN A 148 -0.50 13.49 9.05
N LEU A 149 0.07 13.61 7.85
CA LEU A 149 -0.62 13.98 6.64
C LEU A 149 -0.58 12.84 5.65
N THR A 150 -1.70 12.65 4.97
CA THR A 150 -1.70 11.93 3.70
C THR A 150 -0.95 12.72 2.62
N LEU A 151 -0.65 12.11 1.48
CA LEU A 151 -0.01 12.82 0.36
C LEU A 151 -0.86 14.02 -0.12
N GLY A 152 -2.18 13.85 -0.16
CA GLY A 152 -3.10 14.96 -0.46
C GLY A 152 -3.05 16.08 0.58
N GLY A 153 -2.97 15.72 1.87
CA GLY A 153 -2.79 16.68 2.97
C GLY A 153 -1.48 17.45 2.86
N LEU A 154 -0.36 16.76 2.59
CA LEU A 154 0.95 17.37 2.37
C LEU A 154 0.92 18.36 1.20
N ARG A 155 0.30 17.99 0.08
CA ARG A 155 0.17 18.86 -1.10
C ARG A 155 -0.62 20.12 -0.78
N ARG A 156 -1.79 20.00 -0.13
CA ARG A 156 -2.62 21.16 0.24
C ARG A 156 -1.90 22.07 1.24
N TRP A 157 -1.25 21.47 2.24
CA TRP A 157 -0.43 22.20 3.21
C TRP A 157 0.71 22.97 2.53
N ALA A 158 1.46 22.33 1.64
CA ALA A 158 2.60 22.94 0.97
C ALA A 158 2.18 24.03 -0.04
N LEU A 159 1.13 23.78 -0.85
CA LEU A 159 0.64 24.75 -1.83
C LEU A 159 0.02 25.97 -1.17
N TRP A 160 -0.66 25.79 -0.03
CA TRP A 160 -1.13 26.92 0.76
C TRP A 160 0.03 27.80 1.23
N GLY A 161 1.09 27.21 1.80
CA GLY A 161 2.28 27.95 2.25
C GLY A 161 3.01 28.66 1.11
N ALA A 162 3.15 27.98 -0.04
CA ALA A 162 3.74 28.56 -1.24
C ALA A 162 2.95 29.78 -1.76
N HIS A 163 1.62 29.72 -1.70
CA HIS A 163 0.74 30.81 -2.12
C HIS A 163 0.72 31.96 -1.10
N ALA A 164 0.53 31.66 0.18
CA ALA A 164 0.41 32.64 1.26
C ALA A 164 1.69 33.47 1.42
N HIS A 165 2.86 32.86 1.27
CA HIS A 165 4.17 33.51 1.43
C HIS A 165 4.93 33.67 0.11
N ARG A 166 4.23 33.82 -1.01
CA ARG A 166 4.84 33.88 -2.35
C ARG A 166 5.88 35.01 -2.50
N THR A 167 5.64 36.15 -1.84
CA THR A 167 6.47 37.35 -1.91
C THR A 167 7.37 37.56 -0.69
N ASP A 168 7.18 36.80 0.39
CA ASP A 168 7.95 36.89 1.62
C ASP A 168 8.76 35.61 1.82
N TYR A 169 10.04 35.67 1.44
CA TYR A 169 10.91 34.50 1.48
C TYR A 169 11.31 34.09 2.90
N ALA A 170 11.36 35.02 3.86
CA ALA A 170 11.66 34.68 5.25
C ALA A 170 10.49 33.92 5.86
N ALA A 171 9.27 34.44 5.69
CA ALA A 171 8.06 33.77 6.16
C ALA A 171 7.83 32.43 5.44
N GLN A 172 8.17 32.32 4.15
CA GLN A 172 8.10 31.06 3.42
C GLN A 172 9.03 30.00 4.04
N ILE A 173 10.27 30.36 4.37
CA ILE A 173 11.20 29.44 5.05
C ILE A 173 10.65 29.04 6.42
N GLU A 174 10.20 29.98 7.24
CA GLU A 174 9.61 29.68 8.56
C GLU A 174 8.38 28.79 8.49
N TYR A 175 7.56 28.93 7.44
CA TYR A 175 6.43 28.06 7.18
C TYR A 175 6.87 26.62 6.91
N PHE A 176 7.76 26.44 5.93
CA PHE A 176 8.22 25.11 5.54
C PHE A 176 9.13 24.44 6.58
N SER A 177 9.74 25.20 7.49
CA SER A 177 10.45 24.71 8.68
C SER A 177 9.54 24.36 9.87
N LEU A 178 8.21 24.42 9.73
CA LEU A 178 7.24 24.19 10.82
C LEU A 178 7.39 25.13 12.04
N VAL A 179 8.08 26.27 11.87
CA VAL A 179 8.32 27.26 12.93
C VAL A 179 7.13 28.20 13.09
N SER A 180 6.53 28.61 11.97
CA SER A 180 5.38 29.55 12.00
C SER A 180 4.13 28.92 12.63
N ARG A 181 3.31 29.76 13.28
CA ARG A 181 2.03 29.33 13.85
C ARG A 181 1.06 28.91 12.76
N GLU A 182 1.13 29.57 11.61
CA GLU A 182 0.33 29.29 10.42
C GLU A 182 0.63 27.90 9.87
N ALA A 183 1.91 27.50 9.80
CA ALA A 183 2.30 26.15 9.39
C ALA A 183 1.74 25.08 10.32
N GLN A 184 1.83 25.30 11.63
CA GLN A 184 1.30 24.38 12.64
C GLN A 184 -0.23 24.31 12.59
N ALA A 185 -0.92 25.44 12.42
CA ALA A 185 -2.38 25.49 12.31
C ALA A 185 -2.86 24.79 11.03
N MET A 186 -2.19 25.03 9.90
CA MET A 186 -2.53 24.37 8.64
C MET A 186 -2.23 22.86 8.70
N LEU A 187 -1.15 22.45 9.38
CA LEU A 187 -0.83 21.05 9.62
C LEU A 187 -1.94 20.36 10.43
N GLN A 188 -2.40 20.98 11.53
CA GLN A 188 -3.51 20.43 12.32
C GLN A 188 -4.83 20.38 11.53
N LYS A 189 -5.05 21.34 10.63
CA LYS A 189 -6.24 21.38 9.77
C LYS A 189 -6.26 20.27 8.72
N GLU A 190 -5.10 19.94 8.14
CA GLU A 190 -4.99 18.91 7.11
C GLU A 190 -4.67 17.53 7.67
N ARG A 191 -4.36 17.44 8.97
CA ARG A 191 -4.19 16.19 9.69
C ARG A 191 -5.45 15.34 9.56
N LYS A 192 -5.24 14.11 9.11
CA LYS A 192 -6.26 13.06 9.14
C LYS A 192 -6.03 12.19 10.37
N GLY A 193 -7.07 11.46 10.78
CA GLY A 193 -7.08 10.64 12.00
C GLY A 193 -6.01 9.55 12.03
N THR A 194 -6.40 8.31 11.80
CA THR A 194 -5.49 7.17 11.76
C THR A 194 -4.97 6.97 10.34
N LEU A 195 -3.65 7.00 10.13
CA LEU A 195 -3.05 6.70 8.83
C LEU A 195 -2.97 5.19 8.57
N PHE A 196 -3.18 4.77 7.32
CA PHE A 196 -3.18 3.35 6.96
C PHE A 196 -1.83 2.68 7.22
N VAL A 197 -0.75 3.33 6.83
CA VAL A 197 0.62 2.81 6.96
C VAL A 197 0.98 2.42 8.40
N ASP A 198 0.43 3.15 9.38
CA ASP A 198 0.70 2.90 10.81
C ASP A 198 -0.07 1.68 11.35
N VAL A 199 -1.12 1.23 10.67
CA VAL A 199 -2.00 0.14 11.13
C VAL A 199 -2.03 -1.08 10.22
N GLN A 200 -1.56 -0.97 8.96
CA GLN A 200 -1.64 -2.02 7.94
C GLN A 200 -1.18 -3.38 8.46
N ARG A 201 -0.02 -3.46 9.14
CA ARG A 201 0.50 -4.71 9.71
C ARG A 201 -0.46 -5.34 10.73
N ARG A 202 -1.08 -4.52 11.59
CA ARG A 202 -2.07 -4.99 12.58
C ARG A 202 -3.36 -5.47 11.92
N ILE A 203 -3.78 -4.79 10.85
CA ILE A 203 -4.95 -5.21 10.06
C ILE A 203 -4.66 -6.53 9.33
N ASN A 204 -3.48 -6.71 8.74
CA ASN A 204 -3.06 -7.97 8.12
C ASN A 204 -3.16 -9.14 9.12
N MET A 205 -2.61 -8.99 10.32
CA MET A 205 -2.70 -10.01 11.37
C MET A 205 -4.15 -10.29 11.77
N TYR A 206 -4.99 -9.26 11.84
CA TYR A 206 -6.42 -9.40 12.13
C TYR A 206 -7.17 -10.21 11.06
N LEU A 207 -6.96 -9.91 9.77
CA LEU A 207 -7.58 -10.67 8.68
C LEU A 207 -7.09 -12.13 8.65
N ARG A 208 -5.78 -12.33 8.86
CA ARG A 208 -5.17 -13.67 8.91
C ARG A 208 -5.75 -14.50 10.06
N ALA A 209 -6.03 -13.88 11.21
CA ALA A 209 -6.68 -14.54 12.34
C ALA A 209 -8.14 -14.93 12.05
N LEU A 210 -8.89 -14.11 11.30
CA LEU A 210 -10.27 -14.42 10.93
C LEU A 210 -10.32 -15.54 9.88
N TRP A 211 -9.63 -15.39 8.75
CA TRP A 211 -9.81 -16.27 7.59
C TRP A 211 -8.70 -17.29 7.36
N ALA A 212 -7.65 -17.32 8.19
CA ALA A 212 -6.50 -18.22 8.06
C ALA A 212 -5.79 -18.13 6.69
N ARG A 213 -5.83 -16.96 6.05
CA ARG A 213 -5.13 -16.65 4.80
C ARG A 213 -4.70 -15.19 4.78
N ASP A 214 -3.74 -14.88 3.92
CA ASP A 214 -3.29 -13.52 3.68
C ASP A 214 -4.25 -12.75 2.77
N PHE A 215 -4.33 -11.45 2.99
CA PHE A 215 -5.03 -10.50 2.14
C PHE A 215 -4.06 -9.38 1.82
N PHE A 216 -3.95 -9.03 0.55
CA PHE A 216 -3.07 -7.96 0.13
C PHE A 216 -3.84 -6.65 0.19
N MET A 217 -3.28 -5.66 0.89
CA MET A 217 -3.90 -4.36 1.05
C MET A 217 -2.98 -3.26 0.57
N ARG A 218 -3.57 -2.25 -0.07
CA ARG A 218 -2.90 -1.04 -0.53
C ARG A 218 -3.67 0.20 -0.11
N PRO A 219 -3.00 1.34 0.13
CA PRO A 219 -3.71 2.61 0.24
C PRO A 219 -4.40 2.94 -1.09
N THR A 220 -5.58 3.54 -1.02
CA THR A 220 -6.29 4.03 -2.20
C THR A 220 -5.50 5.18 -2.83
N SER A 221 -5.18 5.06 -4.12
CA SER A 221 -4.47 6.09 -4.87
C SER A 221 -5.43 7.04 -5.61
N GLY A 222 -5.92 8.08 -4.93
CA GLY A 222 -6.62 9.26 -5.52
C GLY A 222 -7.81 9.75 -4.65
N ASP A 223 -8.65 10.73 -5.02
CA ASP A 223 -8.54 11.84 -5.97
C ASP A 223 -7.97 13.03 -5.18
N PHE A 224 -6.97 13.73 -5.72
CA PHE A 224 -6.20 14.73 -4.98
C PHE A 224 -7.01 15.98 -4.61
N GLU A 225 -8.14 16.19 -5.29
CA GLU A 225 -8.94 17.40 -5.21
C GLU A 225 -10.04 17.31 -4.14
N SER A 226 -10.55 16.10 -3.84
CA SER A 226 -11.58 15.92 -2.82
C SER A 226 -10.97 15.55 -1.46
N ARG A 227 -11.47 16.17 -0.39
CA ARG A 227 -11.04 15.89 1.00
C ARG A 227 -11.62 14.60 1.58
N GLU A 228 -12.48 13.94 0.82
CA GLU A 228 -13.31 12.84 1.29
C GLU A 228 -12.58 11.49 1.27
N GLY A 229 -11.40 11.41 0.64
CA GLY A 229 -10.71 10.13 0.43
C GLY A 229 -11.54 9.23 -0.49
N TYR A 230 -10.92 8.19 -1.06
CA TYR A 230 -11.71 7.18 -1.75
C TYR A 230 -12.40 6.25 -0.76
N ARG A 231 -13.55 5.72 -1.14
CA ARG A 231 -14.14 4.56 -0.47
C ARG A 231 -13.20 3.36 -0.59
N PRO A 232 -13.27 2.40 0.33
CA PRO A 232 -12.68 1.09 0.11
C PRO A 232 -13.11 0.51 -1.25
N PHE A 233 -12.24 -0.21 -1.92
CA PHE A 233 -12.60 -0.98 -3.11
C PHE A 233 -11.70 -2.19 -3.26
N ILE A 234 -12.08 -3.10 -4.15
CA ILE A 234 -11.33 -4.31 -4.46
C ILE A 234 -11.03 -4.31 -5.96
N GLU A 235 -9.77 -4.51 -6.32
CA GLU A 235 -9.29 -4.60 -7.69
C GLU A 235 -8.16 -5.64 -7.74
N GLY A 236 -8.17 -6.56 -8.71
CA GLY A 236 -7.14 -7.60 -8.80
C GLY A 236 -6.91 -8.39 -7.50
N TYR A 237 -7.97 -8.62 -6.71
CA TYR A 237 -7.94 -9.26 -5.38
C TYR A 237 -7.14 -8.50 -4.30
N LEU A 238 -6.71 -7.28 -4.60
CA LEU A 238 -6.13 -6.34 -3.65
C LEU A 238 -7.25 -5.52 -3.00
N LEU A 239 -7.13 -5.35 -1.68
CA LEU A 239 -7.99 -4.50 -0.88
C LEU A 239 -7.40 -3.09 -0.89
N HIS A 240 -8.04 -2.17 -1.60
CA HIS A 240 -7.69 -0.77 -1.56
C HIS A 240 -8.44 -0.09 -0.42
N LEU A 241 -7.71 0.36 0.60
CA LEU A 241 -8.26 1.01 1.79
C LEU A 241 -7.84 2.48 1.85
N PRO A 242 -8.65 3.39 2.42
CA PRO A 242 -8.31 4.80 2.49
C PRO A 242 -6.94 5.03 3.14
N ASP A 243 -6.16 5.97 2.61
CA ASP A 243 -4.84 6.33 3.15
C ASP A 243 -4.91 6.87 4.59
N ALA A 244 -6.07 7.40 4.99
CA ALA A 244 -6.41 7.71 6.37
C ALA A 244 -7.90 7.57 6.67
N PHE A 245 -8.24 7.21 7.92
CA PHE A 245 -9.59 7.30 8.48
C PHE A 245 -9.66 8.32 9.62
N ASP A 246 -10.63 9.22 9.57
CA ASP A 246 -11.01 10.06 10.70
C ASP A 246 -11.93 9.26 11.65
N ASP A 247 -11.87 9.53 12.95
CA ASP A 247 -12.81 8.94 13.92
C ASP A 247 -14.24 9.37 13.59
N MET A 248 -15.19 8.45 13.67
CA MET A 248 -16.58 8.68 13.25
C MET A 248 -17.55 8.17 14.31
N ALA A 249 -18.41 9.05 14.85
CA ALA A 249 -19.47 8.71 15.81
C ALA A 249 -19.02 7.79 16.99
N GLY A 250 -17.80 7.99 17.50
CA GLY A 250 -17.25 7.17 18.58
C GLY A 250 -16.65 5.82 18.13
N VAL A 251 -16.50 5.61 16.83
CA VAL A 251 -15.71 4.54 16.22
C VAL A 251 -14.33 5.11 15.86
N SER A 252 -13.28 4.51 16.41
CA SER A 252 -11.90 4.95 16.11
C SER A 252 -11.50 4.62 14.67
N GLY A 253 -10.58 5.37 14.07
CA GLY A 253 -10.05 5.08 12.75
C GLY A 253 -9.47 3.66 12.62
N VAL A 254 -8.86 3.14 13.70
CA VAL A 254 -8.38 1.73 13.76
C VAL A 254 -9.54 0.73 13.65
N GLU A 255 -10.67 0.99 14.31
CA GLU A 255 -11.86 0.16 14.20
C GLU A 255 -12.49 0.27 12.80
N LEU A 256 -12.49 1.46 12.19
CA LEU A 256 -12.92 1.64 10.80
C LEU A 256 -12.07 0.83 9.81
N TYR A 257 -10.74 0.81 9.99
CA TYR A 257 -9.89 -0.06 9.17
C TYR A 257 -10.21 -1.54 9.35
N ARG A 258 -10.46 -1.99 10.59
CA ARG A 258 -10.90 -3.38 10.84
C ARG A 258 -12.24 -3.68 10.16
N ALA A 259 -13.18 -2.75 10.25
CA ALA A 259 -14.49 -2.88 9.63
C ALA A 259 -14.38 -2.98 8.10
N ALA A 260 -13.62 -2.06 7.48
CA ALA A 260 -13.47 -1.99 6.04
C ALA A 260 -12.70 -3.19 5.48
N ALA A 261 -11.59 -3.53 6.13
CA ALA A 261 -10.78 -4.66 5.70
C ALA A 261 -11.54 -6.00 5.85
N ALA A 262 -12.29 -6.17 6.94
CA ALA A 262 -13.13 -7.35 7.12
C ALA A 262 -14.27 -7.43 6.09
N HIS A 263 -14.86 -6.28 5.73
CA HIS A 263 -15.90 -6.20 4.70
C HIS A 263 -15.37 -6.62 3.34
N CYS A 264 -14.26 -6.02 2.89
CA CYS A 264 -13.65 -6.38 1.62
C CYS A 264 -13.16 -7.84 1.61
N ALA A 265 -12.63 -8.33 2.72
CA ALA A 265 -12.26 -9.74 2.87
C ALA A 265 -13.48 -10.67 2.78
N ALA A 266 -14.63 -10.27 3.33
CA ALA A 266 -15.87 -11.03 3.22
C ALA A 266 -16.33 -11.15 1.76
N HIS A 267 -16.26 -10.07 0.98
CA HIS A 267 -16.49 -10.11 -0.47
C HIS A 267 -15.58 -11.11 -1.18
N LEU A 268 -14.26 -11.04 -0.97
CA LEU A 268 -13.29 -11.99 -1.56
C LEU A 268 -13.49 -13.46 -1.14
N VAL A 269 -14.25 -13.73 -0.08
CA VAL A 269 -14.51 -15.09 0.42
C VAL A 269 -15.87 -15.58 -0.06
N ALA A 270 -16.87 -14.71 -0.12
CA ALA A 270 -18.26 -15.07 -0.32
C ALA A 270 -18.79 -14.79 -1.73
N THR A 271 -18.10 -13.97 -2.53
CA THR A 271 -18.46 -13.62 -3.90
C THR A 271 -17.63 -14.46 -4.85
N THR A 272 -18.24 -15.49 -5.43
CA THR A 272 -17.53 -16.52 -6.23
C THR A 272 -17.80 -16.45 -7.73
N MET A 273 -18.72 -15.59 -8.16
CA MET A 273 -19.08 -15.39 -9.57
C MET A 273 -19.43 -13.93 -9.84
N PRO A 274 -19.17 -13.38 -11.04
CA PRO A 274 -19.66 -12.06 -11.41
C PRO A 274 -21.19 -12.01 -11.47
N LEU A 275 -21.76 -10.86 -11.13
CA LEU A 275 -23.11 -10.51 -11.54
C LEU A 275 -23.07 -9.73 -12.86
N SER A 276 -23.93 -10.11 -13.81
CA SER A 276 -24.06 -9.37 -15.06
C SER A 276 -24.71 -8.00 -14.83
N VAL A 277 -24.10 -6.97 -15.41
CA VAL A 277 -24.58 -5.59 -15.40
C VAL A 277 -25.61 -5.29 -16.50
N GLU A 278 -25.83 -6.23 -17.43
CA GLU A 278 -26.67 -5.98 -18.60
C GLU A 278 -28.13 -5.71 -18.20
N HIS A 279 -28.71 -4.69 -18.83
CA HIS A 279 -30.11 -4.27 -18.64
C HIS A 279 -30.47 -3.80 -17.22
N LEU A 280 -29.49 -3.35 -16.43
CA LEU A 280 -29.72 -2.77 -15.11
C LEU A 280 -29.65 -1.24 -15.14
N ASP A 281 -30.61 -0.59 -14.48
CA ASP A 281 -30.58 0.86 -14.25
C ASP A 281 -29.73 1.21 -13.00
N PRO A 282 -29.37 2.51 -12.80
CA PRO A 282 -28.51 2.90 -11.68
C PRO A 282 -29.08 2.61 -10.28
N LEU A 283 -30.40 2.66 -10.10
CA LEU A 283 -31.03 2.35 -8.81
C LEU A 283 -30.98 0.84 -8.53
N GLN A 284 -31.20 0.03 -9.57
CA GLN A 284 -31.04 -1.42 -9.50
C GLN A 284 -29.60 -1.79 -9.13
N LEU A 285 -28.60 -1.21 -9.79
CA LEU A 285 -27.18 -1.45 -9.45
C LEU A 285 -26.89 -1.13 -7.97
N ALA A 286 -27.36 0.01 -7.48
CA ALA A 286 -27.15 0.43 -6.10
C ALA A 286 -27.80 -0.51 -5.08
N LEU A 287 -29.04 -0.95 -5.34
CA LEU A 287 -29.76 -1.86 -4.46
C LEU A 287 -29.21 -3.27 -4.49
N ILE A 288 -28.76 -3.76 -5.64
CA ILE A 288 -28.10 -5.06 -5.74
C ILE A 288 -26.78 -5.03 -4.95
N GLY A 289 -25.98 -3.97 -5.09
CA GLY A 289 -24.74 -3.78 -4.31
C GLY A 289 -25.01 -3.76 -2.80
N LEU A 290 -26.01 -3.00 -2.34
CA LEU A 290 -26.40 -2.94 -0.93
C LEU A 290 -26.82 -4.31 -0.37
N ILE A 291 -27.59 -5.09 -1.13
CA ILE A 291 -28.00 -6.43 -0.69
C ILE A 291 -26.82 -7.39 -0.72
N GLU A 292 -25.90 -7.25 -1.68
CA GLU A 292 -24.69 -8.05 -1.74
C GLU A 292 -23.79 -7.78 -0.53
N ASP A 293 -23.60 -6.52 -0.14
CA ASP A 293 -22.93 -6.14 1.10
C ASP A 293 -23.57 -6.83 2.31
N ALA A 294 -24.90 -6.71 2.44
CA ALA A 294 -25.61 -7.36 3.53
C ALA A 294 -25.45 -8.90 3.52
N ARG A 295 -25.42 -9.53 2.33
CA ARG A 295 -25.23 -10.98 2.18
C ARG A 295 -23.84 -11.41 2.64
N VAL A 296 -22.78 -10.76 2.17
CA VAL A 296 -21.41 -11.13 2.54
C VAL A 296 -21.13 -10.85 4.01
N GLU A 297 -21.67 -9.74 4.55
CA GLU A 297 -21.61 -9.43 5.97
C GLU A 297 -22.34 -10.50 6.80
N ALA A 298 -23.55 -10.90 6.41
CA ALA A 298 -24.31 -11.92 7.14
C ALA A 298 -23.62 -13.29 7.11
N LEU A 299 -22.96 -13.65 6.00
CA LEU A 299 -22.13 -14.86 5.91
C LEU A 299 -20.90 -14.78 6.81
N ALA A 300 -20.23 -13.63 6.86
CA ALA A 300 -19.11 -13.39 7.76
C ALA A 300 -19.53 -13.43 9.23
N ILE A 301 -20.66 -12.81 9.60
CA ILE A 301 -21.22 -12.81 10.96
C ILE A 301 -21.56 -14.22 11.44
N LYS A 302 -22.10 -15.09 10.55
CA LYS A 302 -22.35 -16.50 10.89
C LYS A 302 -21.08 -17.22 11.38
N ARG A 303 -19.92 -16.85 10.85
CA ARG A 303 -18.62 -17.40 11.25
C ARG A 303 -17.97 -16.61 12.40
N PHE A 304 -18.17 -15.30 12.42
CA PHE A 304 -17.55 -14.36 13.36
C PHE A 304 -18.58 -13.37 13.91
N PRO A 305 -19.36 -13.74 14.94
CA PRO A 305 -20.46 -12.91 15.44
C PRO A 305 -20.05 -11.50 15.88
N GLY A 306 -18.81 -11.31 16.35
CA GLY A 306 -18.28 -10.01 16.76
C GLY A 306 -18.22 -8.95 15.65
N LEU A 307 -18.23 -9.35 14.37
CA LEU A 307 -18.25 -8.42 13.24
C LEU A 307 -19.56 -7.60 13.17
N GLN A 308 -20.67 -8.16 13.65
CA GLN A 308 -21.96 -7.46 13.66
C GLN A 308 -21.88 -6.18 14.50
N GLN A 309 -21.33 -6.28 15.72
CA GLN A 309 -21.18 -5.13 16.61
C GLN A 309 -20.24 -4.07 16.01
N LEU A 310 -19.16 -4.51 15.34
CA LEU A 310 -18.21 -3.62 14.69
C LEU A 310 -18.88 -2.82 13.57
N TRP A 311 -19.57 -3.51 12.64
CA TRP A 311 -20.21 -2.86 11.51
C TRP A 311 -21.42 -2.03 11.91
N ALA A 312 -22.27 -2.51 12.84
CA ALA A 312 -23.47 -1.79 13.25
C ALA A 312 -23.17 -0.41 13.84
N ARG A 313 -22.04 -0.26 14.56
CA ARG A 313 -21.58 1.04 15.10
C ARG A 313 -21.22 2.05 14.01
N CYS A 314 -20.97 1.61 12.78
CA CYS A 314 -20.67 2.50 11.66
C CYS A 314 -21.92 3.05 10.98
N HIS A 315 -23.13 2.60 11.36
CA HIS A 315 -24.40 3.10 10.81
C HIS A 315 -25.03 4.09 11.78
N THR A 316 -25.23 5.34 11.32
CA THR A 316 -25.77 6.42 12.16
C THR A 316 -27.20 6.82 11.78
N VAL A 317 -27.71 6.31 10.67
CA VAL A 317 -29.03 6.68 10.12
C VAL A 317 -30.17 6.37 11.08
N THR A 318 -31.17 7.26 11.15
CA THR A 318 -32.38 7.07 11.95
C THR A 318 -33.63 6.88 11.09
N PRO A 319 -34.72 6.28 11.63
CA PRO A 319 -35.94 6.03 10.86
C PRO A 319 -36.63 7.31 10.34
N GLU A 320 -36.35 8.45 10.98
CA GLU A 320 -36.87 9.77 10.59
C GLU A 320 -36.18 10.36 9.34
N GLN A 321 -35.03 9.82 8.95
CA GLN A 321 -34.33 10.26 7.74
C GLN A 321 -35.01 9.69 6.49
N CYS A 322 -35.56 10.57 5.65
CA CYS A 322 -36.37 10.17 4.49
C CYS A 322 -36.38 11.21 3.37
N ARG A 323 -35.35 12.07 3.30
CA ARG A 323 -35.26 13.21 2.37
C ARG A 323 -34.77 12.81 0.99
N SER A 324 -33.93 11.78 0.90
CA SER A 324 -33.36 11.32 -0.35
C SER A 324 -33.43 9.80 -0.50
N ALA A 325 -33.10 9.28 -1.68
CA ALA A 325 -33.02 7.83 -1.85
C ALA A 325 -31.88 7.23 -1.01
N GLY A 326 -30.77 7.96 -0.85
CA GLY A 326 -29.65 7.58 0.02
C GLY A 326 -30.09 7.34 1.47
N ASP A 327 -30.95 8.20 2.04
CA ASP A 327 -31.51 7.98 3.38
C ASP A 327 -32.21 6.61 3.49
N TYR A 328 -32.99 6.22 2.48
CA TYR A 328 -33.67 4.91 2.48
C TYR A 328 -32.70 3.74 2.28
N LEU A 329 -31.68 3.89 1.42
CA LEU A 329 -30.64 2.88 1.25
C LEU A 329 -29.91 2.65 2.57
N ASP A 330 -29.50 3.69 3.27
CA ASP A 330 -28.83 3.58 4.57
C ASP A 330 -29.73 2.92 5.61
N ARG A 331 -31.02 3.29 5.65
CA ARG A 331 -31.99 2.68 6.57
C ARG A 331 -32.16 1.19 6.31
N LEU A 332 -32.24 0.78 5.05
CA LEU A 332 -32.29 -0.63 4.68
C LEU A 332 -30.98 -1.34 5.06
N ALA A 333 -29.83 -0.77 4.73
CA ALA A 333 -28.52 -1.32 5.08
C ALA A 333 -28.39 -1.58 6.58
N ARG A 334 -28.74 -0.60 7.42
CA ARG A 334 -28.76 -0.73 8.88
C ARG A 334 -29.76 -1.79 9.34
N ALA A 335 -30.98 -1.81 8.78
CA ALA A 335 -32.04 -2.75 9.17
C ALA A 335 -31.75 -4.22 8.81
N LEU A 336 -30.89 -4.47 7.83
CA LEU A 336 -30.42 -5.81 7.48
C LEU A 336 -29.29 -6.29 8.38
N LEU A 337 -28.51 -5.37 8.96
CA LEU A 337 -27.33 -5.66 9.78
C LEU A 337 -27.63 -5.69 11.29
N ASP A 338 -28.38 -4.71 11.79
CA ASP A 338 -28.64 -4.45 13.21
C ASP A 338 -30.05 -4.95 13.59
N PRO A 339 -30.17 -6.04 14.38
CA PRO A 339 -31.46 -6.58 14.80
C PRO A 339 -32.24 -5.65 15.73
N ASP A 340 -31.55 -4.76 16.45
CA ASP A 340 -32.13 -3.83 17.41
C ASP A 340 -32.63 -2.54 16.73
N TYR A 341 -32.25 -2.32 15.47
CA TYR A 341 -32.73 -1.18 14.69
C TYR A 341 -34.21 -1.35 14.29
N GLN A 342 -35.05 -0.45 14.79
CA GLN A 342 -36.48 -0.43 14.51
C GLN A 342 -36.79 0.59 13.42
N ASP A 343 -37.40 0.12 12.33
CA ASP A 343 -37.85 0.98 11.23
C ASP A 343 -39.28 0.57 10.83
N SER A 344 -40.20 1.52 10.84
CA SER A 344 -41.62 1.28 10.55
C SER A 344 -41.96 1.37 9.06
N ASP A 345 -41.00 1.69 8.20
CA ASP A 345 -41.25 1.90 6.78
C ASP A 345 -41.56 0.59 6.05
N PRO A 346 -42.66 0.52 5.27
CA PRO A 346 -43.05 -0.71 4.58
C PRO A 346 -42.00 -1.24 3.61
N TRP A 347 -41.25 -0.36 2.93
CA TRP A 347 -40.24 -0.76 1.96
C TRP A 347 -39.00 -1.34 2.67
N VAL A 348 -38.60 -0.76 3.81
CA VAL A 348 -37.51 -1.32 4.65
C VAL A 348 -37.92 -2.67 5.23
N ALA A 349 -39.14 -2.78 5.78
CA ALA A 349 -39.68 -4.04 6.30
C ALA A 349 -39.75 -5.13 5.22
N ARG A 350 -40.09 -4.74 4.00
CA ARG A 350 -40.12 -5.63 2.83
C ARG A 350 -38.73 -6.14 2.46
N GLY A 351 -37.71 -5.27 2.45
CA GLY A 351 -36.31 -5.67 2.26
C GLY A 351 -35.84 -6.69 3.29
N ARG A 352 -36.12 -6.47 4.59
CA ARG A 352 -35.81 -7.45 5.65
C ARG A 352 -36.49 -8.80 5.41
N ALA A 353 -37.76 -8.79 5.04
CA ALA A 353 -38.53 -10.01 4.80
C ALA A 353 -37.97 -10.81 3.61
N LEU A 354 -37.66 -10.14 2.50
CA LEU A 354 -37.05 -10.77 1.33
C LEU A 354 -35.67 -11.36 1.66
N PHE A 355 -34.83 -10.60 2.37
CA PHE A 355 -33.50 -11.04 2.75
C PHE A 355 -33.52 -12.24 3.71
N ALA A 356 -34.41 -12.23 4.70
CA ALA A 356 -34.60 -13.35 5.62
C ALA A 356 -35.13 -14.60 4.91
N LEU A 357 -36.09 -14.45 4.00
CA LEU A 357 -36.63 -15.57 3.21
C LEU A 357 -35.56 -16.22 2.33
N ALA A 358 -34.61 -15.42 1.82
CA ALA A 358 -33.54 -15.89 0.96
C ALA A 358 -32.36 -16.54 1.70
N GLN A 359 -32.39 -16.62 3.05
CA GLN A 359 -31.30 -17.17 3.85
C GLN A 359 -30.80 -18.57 3.42
N PRO A 360 -31.66 -19.53 3.03
CA PRO A 360 -31.21 -20.83 2.52
C PRO A 360 -30.40 -20.75 1.22
N HIS A 361 -30.56 -19.65 0.47
CA HIS A 361 -29.98 -19.45 -0.86
C HIS A 361 -28.77 -18.50 -0.88
N TRP A 362 -28.30 -18.00 0.27
CA TRP A 362 -27.16 -17.07 0.36
C TRP A 362 -25.83 -17.61 -0.21
N HIS A 363 -25.75 -18.91 -0.52
CA HIS A 363 -24.59 -19.49 -1.22
C HIS A 363 -24.45 -18.99 -2.66
N SER A 364 -25.50 -18.39 -3.24
CA SER A 364 -25.48 -17.79 -4.58
C SER A 364 -25.72 -16.27 -4.48
N ASN A 365 -24.87 -15.49 -5.12
CA ASN A 365 -25.03 -14.02 -5.21
C ASN A 365 -26.16 -13.59 -6.17
N VAL A 366 -26.76 -14.52 -6.92
CA VAL A 366 -27.99 -14.28 -7.70
C VAL A 366 -29.13 -13.80 -6.80
N VAL A 367 -29.16 -14.24 -5.54
CA VAL A 367 -30.12 -13.75 -4.53
C VAL A 367 -30.05 -12.24 -4.37
N SER A 368 -28.84 -11.66 -4.35
CA SER A 368 -28.64 -10.22 -4.20
C SER A 368 -29.21 -9.47 -5.39
N ARG A 369 -29.03 -10.02 -6.59
CA ARG A 369 -29.64 -9.50 -7.82
C ARG A 369 -31.17 -9.51 -7.75
N ASP A 370 -31.76 -10.65 -7.43
CA ASP A 370 -33.22 -10.82 -7.45
C ASP A 370 -33.92 -9.94 -6.41
N ILE A 371 -33.35 -9.84 -5.21
CA ILE A 371 -33.86 -8.94 -4.16
C ILE A 371 -33.67 -7.47 -4.59
N GLY A 372 -32.47 -7.10 -5.06
CA GLY A 372 -32.17 -5.71 -5.44
C GLY A 372 -33.08 -5.19 -6.55
N VAL A 373 -33.34 -5.99 -7.60
CA VAL A 373 -34.28 -5.64 -8.68
C VAL A 373 -35.71 -5.50 -8.16
N THR A 374 -36.15 -6.43 -7.30
CA THR A 374 -37.48 -6.38 -6.69
C THR A 374 -37.67 -5.11 -5.87
N LEU A 375 -36.68 -4.78 -5.02
CA LEU A 375 -36.71 -3.59 -4.19
C LEU A 375 -36.64 -2.30 -5.01
N ALA A 376 -35.90 -2.27 -6.12
CA ALA A 376 -35.82 -1.12 -7.00
C ALA A 376 -37.17 -0.80 -7.64
N TYR A 377 -37.88 -1.84 -8.11
CA TYR A 377 -39.23 -1.69 -8.65
C TYR A 377 -40.21 -1.17 -7.59
N GLU A 378 -40.20 -1.77 -6.39
CA GLU A 378 -41.06 -1.33 -5.29
C GLU A 378 -40.71 0.10 -4.82
N PHE A 379 -39.44 0.50 -4.90
CA PHE A 379 -38.98 1.84 -4.52
C PHE A 379 -39.58 2.94 -5.42
N MET A 380 -39.90 2.64 -6.68
CA MET A 380 -40.55 3.62 -7.58
C MET A 380 -41.87 4.17 -7.01
N GLY A 381 -42.59 3.37 -6.21
CA GLY A 381 -43.82 3.79 -5.53
C GLY A 381 -43.62 4.88 -4.46
N LYS A 382 -42.37 5.13 -4.04
CA LYS A 382 -42.02 6.24 -3.12
C LYS A 382 -42.07 7.60 -3.78
N HIS A 383 -41.97 7.66 -5.11
CA HIS A 383 -41.81 8.91 -5.87
C HIS A 383 -40.62 9.78 -5.42
N VAL A 384 -39.54 9.13 -4.92
CA VAL A 384 -38.28 9.78 -4.56
C VAL A 384 -37.26 9.48 -5.68
N PRO A 385 -36.70 10.51 -6.35
CA PRO A 385 -35.70 10.28 -7.39
C PRO A 385 -34.38 9.78 -6.79
N TYR A 386 -33.70 8.89 -7.51
CA TYR A 386 -32.35 8.42 -7.17
C TYR A 386 -31.28 9.20 -7.94
N GLN A 387 -30.25 9.66 -7.24
CA GLN A 387 -29.11 10.40 -7.79
C GLN A 387 -27.81 9.65 -7.48
N PRO A 388 -27.18 8.98 -8.46
CA PRO A 388 -26.01 8.11 -8.22
C PRO A 388 -24.81 8.78 -7.52
N HIS A 389 -24.64 10.10 -7.69
CA HIS A 389 -23.52 10.83 -7.09
C HIS A 389 -23.74 11.24 -5.64
N THR A 390 -25.00 11.39 -5.20
CA THR A 390 -25.34 11.94 -3.88
C THR A 390 -26.06 10.93 -2.99
N ASP A 391 -26.77 9.96 -3.57
CA ASP A 391 -27.50 8.92 -2.86
C ASP A 391 -26.66 7.64 -2.66
N GLN A 392 -25.38 7.80 -2.28
CA GLN A 392 -24.50 6.67 -1.99
C GLN A 392 -24.66 6.21 -0.54
N GLN A 393 -24.37 4.94 -0.25
CA GLN A 393 -24.37 4.39 1.12
C GLN A 393 -23.43 5.20 2.03
N SER A 394 -23.85 5.66 3.20
CA SER A 394 -23.04 6.53 4.07
C SER A 394 -22.05 5.80 4.98
N ALA A 395 -22.21 4.49 5.17
CA ALA A 395 -21.33 3.70 6.03
C ALA A 395 -19.90 3.66 5.45
N PRO A 396 -18.89 4.24 6.14
CA PRO A 396 -17.57 4.51 5.54
C PRO A 396 -16.70 3.26 5.35
N TYR A 397 -17.10 2.13 5.93
CA TYR A 397 -16.36 0.88 5.82
C TYR A 397 -16.75 0.05 4.60
N ARG A 398 -17.92 0.31 4.00
CA ARG A 398 -18.39 -0.45 2.83
C ARG A 398 -17.63 0.01 1.60
N ASP A 399 -17.36 -0.95 0.72
CA ASP A 399 -16.67 -0.69 -0.53
C ASP A 399 -17.61 -0.06 -1.57
N ASP A 400 -17.08 0.26 -2.75
CA ASP A 400 -17.89 0.77 -3.87
C ASP A 400 -18.58 -0.32 -4.71
N ASN A 401 -18.51 -1.56 -4.23
CA ASN A 401 -19.05 -2.76 -4.85
C ASN A 401 -18.54 -3.07 -6.27
N ARG A 402 -17.47 -2.42 -6.76
CA ARG A 402 -16.98 -2.65 -8.13
C ARG A 402 -16.66 -4.12 -8.41
N TYR A 403 -16.15 -4.82 -7.39
CA TYR A 403 -15.75 -6.23 -7.48
C TYR A 403 -16.92 -7.19 -7.74
N VAL A 404 -18.14 -6.80 -7.38
CA VAL A 404 -19.34 -7.59 -7.65
C VAL A 404 -19.61 -7.69 -9.16
N TRP A 405 -19.21 -6.68 -9.91
CA TRP A 405 -19.47 -6.51 -11.34
C TRP A 405 -18.25 -6.87 -12.18
N GLU A 406 -17.10 -6.30 -11.84
CA GLU A 406 -15.82 -6.45 -12.51
C GLU A 406 -15.06 -7.63 -11.92
N PHE A 407 -15.67 -8.82 -11.96
CA PHE A 407 -15.03 -10.04 -11.47
C PHE A 407 -13.84 -10.36 -12.37
N GLN A 408 -12.64 -10.05 -11.89
CA GLN A 408 -11.39 -10.38 -12.57
C GLN A 408 -10.92 -11.78 -12.13
N GLU A 409 -10.30 -12.53 -13.05
CA GLU A 409 -9.56 -13.74 -12.67
C GLU A 409 -8.36 -13.35 -11.80
N PHE A 410 -8.02 -14.21 -10.83
CA PHE A 410 -6.88 -13.96 -9.95
C PHE A 410 -5.58 -14.05 -10.75
N ASP A 411 -4.92 -12.91 -10.94
CA ASP A 411 -3.57 -12.86 -11.48
C ASP A 411 -2.57 -12.92 -10.31
N GLN A 412 -1.98 -14.11 -10.14
CA GLN A 412 -0.99 -14.37 -9.12
C GLN A 412 0.29 -13.55 -9.34
N GLU A 413 0.69 -13.28 -10.59
CA GLU A 413 1.88 -12.48 -10.90
C GLU A 413 1.66 -11.01 -10.55
N ALA A 414 0.48 -10.47 -10.86
CA ALA A 414 0.09 -9.12 -10.45
C ALA A 414 0.03 -8.98 -8.92
N ALA A 415 -0.54 -9.96 -8.21
CA ALA A 415 -0.61 -9.96 -6.75
C ALA A 415 0.79 -10.08 -6.09
N LEU A 416 1.68 -10.89 -6.67
CA LEU A 416 3.07 -11.04 -6.22
C LEU A 416 3.92 -9.79 -6.48
N ALA A 417 3.73 -9.13 -7.63
CA ALA A 417 4.33 -7.83 -7.91
C ALA A 417 3.77 -6.73 -6.98
N ALA A 418 2.59 -6.96 -6.38
CA ALA A 418 1.83 -5.94 -5.69
C ALA A 418 2.05 -5.78 -4.17
N GLY A 419 2.88 -6.57 -3.47
CA GLY A 419 3.14 -6.18 -2.07
C GLY A 419 3.82 -7.12 -1.10
N TYR A 420 4.23 -8.32 -1.48
CA TYR A 420 5.19 -9.07 -0.68
C TYR A 420 6.10 -9.84 -1.62
N ASN A 421 7.40 -9.55 -1.50
CA ASN A 421 8.48 -10.27 -2.14
C ASN A 421 8.12 -11.75 -2.26
N THR A 422 8.14 -12.26 -3.49
CA THR A 422 8.55 -13.64 -3.68
C THR A 422 9.81 -13.80 -2.84
N PRO A 423 9.92 -14.76 -1.89
CA PRO A 423 11.23 -15.12 -1.38
C PRO A 423 12.01 -15.64 -2.59
N ARG A 424 12.70 -14.74 -3.28
CA ARG A 424 13.57 -15.06 -4.39
C ARG A 424 14.82 -15.63 -3.73
N GLN A 425 14.98 -16.93 -3.93
CA GLN A 425 15.98 -17.83 -3.37
C GLN A 425 15.86 -18.18 -1.89
N VAL A 426 15.21 -19.31 -1.62
CA VAL A 426 15.37 -20.03 -0.34
C VAL A 426 16.72 -20.75 -0.36
N ARG A 427 17.65 -20.38 0.52
CA ARG A 427 18.90 -21.12 0.73
C ARG A 427 18.66 -22.25 1.72
N ARG A 428 18.83 -23.50 1.29
CA ARG A 428 18.66 -24.69 2.13
C ARG A 428 19.99 -25.42 2.27
N ASN A 429 20.41 -25.69 3.50
CA ASN A 429 21.51 -26.62 3.74
C ASN A 429 20.99 -28.06 3.52
N VAL A 430 21.64 -28.79 2.63
CA VAL A 430 21.25 -30.17 2.26
C VAL A 430 22.39 -31.14 2.53
N SER A 431 22.04 -32.41 2.75
CA SER A 431 23.01 -33.49 2.79
C SER A 431 23.48 -33.87 1.38
N LEU A 432 24.65 -34.50 1.27
CA LEU A 432 25.18 -34.99 -0.01
C LEU A 432 24.17 -35.89 -0.76
N MET A 433 23.43 -36.74 -0.04
CA MET A 433 22.45 -37.64 -0.66
C MET A 433 21.17 -36.92 -1.09
N GLU A 434 20.74 -35.88 -0.40
CA GLU A 434 19.63 -35.04 -0.89
C GLU A 434 20.08 -34.30 -2.16
N MET A 435 21.27 -33.71 -2.13
CA MET A 435 21.84 -32.99 -3.27
C MET A 435 21.95 -33.90 -4.51
N VAL A 436 22.56 -35.08 -4.39
CA VAL A 436 22.75 -35.99 -5.54
C VAL A 436 21.43 -36.56 -6.11
N ASN A 437 20.39 -36.74 -5.29
CA ASN A 437 19.15 -37.39 -5.73
C ASN A 437 18.15 -36.48 -6.44
N GLU A 438 18.23 -35.16 -6.24
CA GLU A 438 17.20 -34.19 -6.67
C GLU A 438 17.75 -33.13 -7.64
N ILE A 439 19.00 -33.22 -8.08
CA ILE A 439 19.56 -32.34 -9.12
C ILE A 439 19.09 -32.81 -10.50
N ASP A 440 18.09 -32.13 -11.06
CA ASP A 440 17.72 -32.23 -12.48
C ASP A 440 18.54 -31.27 -13.38
N SER A 441 19.35 -30.38 -12.79
CA SER A 441 20.20 -29.43 -13.50
C SER A 441 21.49 -29.14 -12.73
N GLU A 442 22.60 -29.71 -13.21
CA GLU A 442 23.94 -29.66 -12.60
C GLU A 442 24.57 -28.25 -12.56
N LEU A 443 23.93 -27.24 -13.19
CA LEU A 443 24.47 -25.88 -13.36
C LEU A 443 23.40 -24.76 -13.24
N SER A 444 22.44 -24.91 -12.33
CA SER A 444 21.45 -23.85 -12.06
C SER A 444 22.10 -22.65 -11.37
N GLY A 445 21.88 -21.43 -11.87
CA GLY A 445 22.47 -20.20 -11.34
C GLY A 445 21.59 -19.47 -10.32
N ASP A 446 21.97 -18.23 -9.99
CA ASP A 446 21.23 -17.31 -9.08
C ASP A 446 19.77 -16.94 -9.52
N ASP A 447 19.25 -17.54 -10.58
CA ASP A 447 17.86 -17.50 -11.03
C ASP A 447 17.02 -18.68 -10.51
N ALA A 448 17.64 -19.64 -9.82
CA ALA A 448 16.96 -20.77 -9.19
C ALA A 448 16.02 -20.29 -8.06
N GLN A 449 14.85 -20.92 -7.92
CA GLN A 449 13.89 -20.59 -6.86
C GLN A 449 14.39 -21.01 -5.46
N GLU A 450 15.26 -22.02 -5.40
CA GLU A 450 15.96 -22.52 -4.22
C GLU A 450 17.46 -22.67 -4.52
N ILE A 451 18.33 -22.28 -3.59
CA ILE A 451 19.77 -22.62 -3.65
C ILE A 451 20.03 -23.68 -2.59
N TRP A 452 20.52 -24.83 -3.02
CA TRP A 452 20.92 -25.89 -2.12
C TRP A 452 22.41 -25.76 -1.83
N VAL A 453 22.76 -25.60 -0.55
CA VAL A 453 24.14 -25.42 -0.10
C VAL A 453 24.59 -26.71 0.59
N LEU A 454 25.67 -27.30 0.10
CA LEU A 454 26.31 -28.42 0.77
C LEU A 454 27.25 -27.88 1.85
N GLY A 455 26.89 -28.09 3.12
CA GLY A 455 27.69 -27.63 4.27
C GLY A 455 28.96 -28.44 4.54
N THR A 456 29.27 -29.44 3.71
CA THR A 456 30.43 -30.32 3.84
C THR A 456 31.28 -30.26 2.58
N GLU A 457 32.61 -30.39 2.72
CA GLU A 457 33.52 -30.45 1.58
C GLU A 457 33.20 -31.65 0.69
N LEU A 458 33.09 -31.38 -0.61
CA LEU A 458 32.94 -32.42 -1.63
C LEU A 458 34.21 -32.51 -2.48
N PHE A 459 34.79 -33.70 -2.55
CA PHE A 459 36.02 -33.95 -3.29
C PHE A 459 35.72 -34.68 -4.61
N PRO A 460 36.05 -34.09 -5.77
CA PRO A 460 36.03 -34.79 -7.05
C PRO A 460 37.07 -35.91 -7.07
N TYR A 461 36.76 -36.96 -7.83
CA TYR A 461 37.55 -38.19 -7.86
C TYR A 461 38.92 -38.01 -8.57
N GLU A 462 39.09 -36.95 -9.37
CA GLU A 462 40.26 -36.75 -10.24
C GLU A 462 41.19 -35.58 -9.83
N ASP A 463 40.85 -34.73 -8.85
CA ASP A 463 41.53 -33.41 -8.70
C ASP A 463 42.55 -33.31 -7.54
N GLU A 464 43.36 -34.36 -7.33
CA GLU A 464 44.58 -34.31 -6.48
C GLU A 464 44.38 -33.71 -5.07
N GLY A 465 43.21 -33.92 -4.45
CA GLY A 465 42.94 -33.54 -3.07
C GLY A 465 42.42 -32.11 -2.85
N LYS A 466 41.97 -31.41 -3.90
CA LYS A 466 41.23 -30.15 -3.77
C LYS A 466 39.73 -30.40 -3.78
N SER A 467 38.99 -29.75 -2.89
CA SER A 467 37.53 -29.85 -2.85
C SER A 467 36.88 -28.93 -3.89
N TYR A 468 35.65 -29.21 -4.31
CA TYR A 468 34.84 -28.26 -5.09
C TYR A 468 34.66 -26.93 -4.36
N ASN A 469 34.60 -26.95 -3.02
CA ASN A 469 34.55 -25.75 -2.19
C ASN A 469 35.82 -24.89 -2.33
N ASP A 470 36.99 -25.49 -2.52
CA ASP A 470 38.23 -24.76 -2.74
C ASP A 470 38.39 -24.28 -4.19
N LEU A 471 37.85 -25.02 -5.14
CA LEU A 471 37.91 -24.70 -6.57
C LEU A 471 36.92 -23.59 -6.96
N GLU A 472 35.71 -23.62 -6.37
CA GLU A 472 34.58 -22.78 -6.79
C GLU A 472 33.82 -22.12 -5.63
N GLY A 473 34.14 -22.45 -4.38
CA GLY A 473 33.44 -21.91 -3.21
C GLY A 473 33.83 -20.46 -2.87
N LYS A 474 32.91 -19.77 -2.20
CA LYS A 474 33.11 -18.41 -1.68
C LYS A 474 33.25 -18.46 -0.16
N GLU A 475 34.06 -17.57 0.41
CA GLU A 475 34.12 -17.39 1.86
C GLU A 475 32.72 -16.96 2.35
N PRO A 476 32.10 -17.70 3.29
CA PRO A 476 30.75 -17.40 3.73
C PRO A 476 30.76 -16.07 4.49
N VAL A 477 30.21 -15.03 3.87
CA VAL A 477 29.88 -13.78 4.56
C VAL A 477 28.76 -14.10 5.54
N SER A 478 28.95 -13.76 6.81
CA SER A 478 27.94 -13.97 7.83
C SER A 478 26.66 -13.25 7.41
N ASP A 479 25.52 -13.95 7.46
CA ASP A 479 24.25 -13.25 7.23
C ASP A 479 24.10 -12.19 8.32
N PRO A 480 23.67 -10.96 7.96
CA PRO A 480 23.47 -9.92 8.95
C PRO A 480 22.54 -10.43 10.05
N SER A 481 23.06 -10.49 11.27
CA SER A 481 22.28 -10.98 12.40
C SER A 481 21.39 -9.84 12.88
N HIS A 482 20.11 -9.94 12.54
CA HIS A 482 19.10 -8.99 12.99
C HIS A 482 18.69 -9.30 14.43
N TYR A 483 19.17 -8.50 15.37
CA TYR A 483 18.74 -8.61 16.75
C TYR A 483 17.44 -7.86 16.96
N ALA A 484 16.46 -8.54 17.54
CA ALA A 484 15.27 -7.88 18.05
C ALA A 484 15.60 -7.19 19.38
N GLU A 485 15.12 -5.96 19.56
CA GLU A 485 15.17 -5.29 20.86
C GLU A 485 13.80 -5.42 21.54
N TRP A 486 13.79 -5.82 22.81
CA TRP A 486 12.57 -5.81 23.62
C TRP A 486 12.20 -4.37 23.99
N ASP A 487 11.09 -3.88 23.46
CA ASP A 487 10.57 -2.57 23.80
C ASP A 487 9.67 -2.67 25.04
N TYR A 488 10.15 -2.13 26.15
CA TYR A 488 9.46 -2.15 27.44
C TYR A 488 8.17 -1.32 27.47
N GLN A 489 7.95 -0.38 26.55
CA GLN A 489 6.74 0.44 26.52
C GLN A 489 5.59 -0.25 25.78
N ILE A 490 5.87 -0.96 24.70
CA ILE A 490 4.86 -1.68 23.90
C ILE A 490 4.83 -3.19 24.19
N GLN A 491 5.72 -3.68 25.07
CA GLN A 491 5.81 -5.08 25.53
C GLN A 491 5.93 -6.08 24.38
N LEU A 492 6.71 -5.71 23.35
CA LEU A 492 6.92 -6.51 22.15
C LEU A 492 8.35 -6.36 21.64
N GLU A 493 8.82 -7.39 20.93
CA GLU A 493 10.09 -7.36 20.20
C GLU A 493 9.99 -6.45 18.96
N ARG A 494 10.89 -5.48 18.85
CA ARG A 494 11.13 -4.70 17.62
C ARG A 494 12.05 -5.52 16.70
N PRO A 495 11.56 -6.06 15.57
CA PRO A 495 12.40 -6.85 14.70
C PRO A 495 13.40 -5.96 13.94
N ALA A 496 14.63 -6.45 13.75
CA ALA A 496 15.71 -5.80 12.98
C ALA A 496 16.13 -4.41 13.48
N TRP A 497 16.24 -4.23 14.80
CA TRP A 497 16.63 -2.94 15.41
C TRP A 497 18.12 -2.61 15.21
N VAL A 498 19.00 -3.62 15.30
CA VAL A 498 20.43 -3.50 15.02
C VAL A 498 20.83 -4.58 14.04
N THR A 499 21.61 -4.18 13.04
CA THR A 499 22.27 -5.08 12.09
C THR A 499 23.73 -5.20 12.51
N VAL A 500 24.16 -6.41 12.85
CA VAL A 500 25.57 -6.74 13.06
C VAL A 500 26.07 -7.43 11.79
N LEU A 501 27.14 -6.88 11.19
CA LEU A 501 27.80 -7.40 10.00
C LEU A 501 28.83 -8.48 10.36
#